data_AF-A0A382UHH2-F1
#
_entry.id   AF-A0A382UHH2-F1
#
_cell.length_a   1.000
_cell.length_b   1.000
_cell.length_c   1.000
_cell.angle_alpha   90.00
_cell.angle_beta   90.00
_cell.angle_gamma   90.00
#
_symmetry.space_group_name_H-M   'P 1'
#
loop_
_entity.id
_entity.type
_entity.pdbx_description
1 polymer ?
#
loop_
_entity_poly.entity_id
_entity_poly.type
_entity_poly.pdbx_seq_one_letter_code
_entity_poly.pdbx_strand_id
1 'polypeptide(L)' 'MTAKSNTPPKPYLGFGTRIRKSPFFESTLKWGCKEYTTYNHMYFPVYYNTPEEDFWSLVNDVTLWDVSVERQVEITG' A
#
# COMPACT_ATOMS: atom_id res chain seq x y z
N MET A 1 -33.96 18.27 -1.12
CA MET A 1 -33.63 17.84 0.25
C MET A 1 -32.51 16.82 0.16
N THR A 2 -31.27 17.19 0.46
CA THR A 2 -30.13 16.26 0.45
C THR A 2 -30.13 15.49 1.77
N ALA A 3 -30.31 14.17 1.70
CA ALA A 3 -30.27 13.29 2.86
C ALA A 3 -28.89 13.41 3.53
N LYS A 4 -28.84 13.95 4.75
CA LYS A 4 -27.63 13.93 5.56
C LYS A 4 -27.34 12.47 5.92
N SER A 5 -26.33 11.88 5.30
CA SER A 5 -25.78 10.59 5.72
C SER A 5 -25.19 10.74 7.11
N ASN A 6 -25.71 9.98 8.09
CA ASN A 6 -25.21 9.95 9.47
C ASN A 6 -23.94 9.10 9.63
N THR A 7 -23.25 8.77 8.53
CA THR A 7 -22.05 7.94 8.59
C THR A 7 -20.88 8.79 9.12
N PRO A 8 -20.20 8.38 10.20
CA PRO A 8 -19.02 9.10 10.66
C PRO A 8 -17.96 9.13 9.54
N PRO A 9 -17.17 10.23 9.44
CA PRO A 9 -16.10 10.30 8.46
C PRO A 9 -15.12 9.14 8.69
N LYS A 10 -14.60 8.56 7.60
CA LYS A 10 -13.61 7.48 7.70
C LYS A 10 -12.38 7.99 8.47
N PRO A 11 -11.87 7.22 9.45
CA PRO A 11 -10.71 7.64 10.23
C PRO A 11 -9.46 7.72 9.35
N TYR A 12 -8.57 8.66 9.67
CA TYR A 12 -7.28 8.81 9.01
C TYR A 12 -6.27 7.79 9.56
N LEU A 13 -5.62 7.05 8.67
CA LEU A 13 -4.51 6.17 9.01
C LEU A 13 -3.19 6.96 8.89
N GLY A 14 -2.61 7.32 10.04
CA GLY A 14 -1.32 8.01 10.07
C GLY A 14 -0.13 7.07 9.88
N PHE A 15 0.92 7.57 9.24
CA PHE A 15 2.21 6.89 9.21
C PHE A 15 2.90 7.02 10.57
N GLY A 16 3.15 5.89 11.22
CA GLY A 16 3.79 5.83 12.54
C GLY A 16 4.78 4.68 12.63
N THR A 17 5.60 4.67 13.69
CA THR A 17 6.68 3.69 13.86
C THR A 17 6.21 2.27 14.22
N ARG A 18 4.94 2.11 14.64
CA ARG A 18 4.36 0.80 15.00
C ARG A 18 4.15 -0.10 13.80
N ILE A 19 3.89 0.49 12.63
CA ILE A 19 3.81 -0.22 11.36
C ILE A 19 5.13 0.03 10.66
N ARG A 20 5.81 -1.05 10.28
CA ARG A 20 7.14 -0.96 9.69
C ARG A 20 7.08 -0.32 8.32
N LYS A 21 8.14 0.41 7.97
CA LYS A 21 8.41 0.87 6.62
C LYS A 21 9.39 -0.10 5.96
N SER A 22 9.22 -0.35 4.68
CA SER A 22 10.19 -1.10 3.88
C SER A 22 11.44 -0.25 3.59
N PRO A 23 12.54 -0.86 3.13
CA PRO A 23 13.69 -0.12 2.59
C PRO A 23 13.35 0.79 1.41
N PHE A 24 12.24 0.50 0.69
CA PHE A 24 11.83 1.23 -0.50
C PHE A 24 10.71 2.24 -0.25
N PHE A 25 10.22 2.38 0.98
CA PHE A 25 9.05 3.20 1.34
C PHE A 25 9.15 4.66 0.89
N GLU A 26 10.31 5.30 1.05
CA GLU A 26 10.49 6.68 0.59
C GLU A 26 10.48 6.77 -0.96
N SER A 27 10.89 5.70 -1.65
CA SER A 27 10.77 5.60 -3.11
C SER A 27 9.32 5.43 -3.55
N THR A 28 8.53 4.61 -2.84
CA THR A 28 7.11 4.42 -3.17
C THR A 28 6.32 5.73 -3.01
N LEU A 29 6.64 6.54 -1.99
CA LEU A 29 6.11 7.89 -1.84
C LEU A 29 6.55 8.82 -2.98
N LYS A 30 7.85 8.85 -3.30
CA LYS A 30 8.41 9.69 -4.37
C LYS A 30 7.76 9.38 -5.73
N TRP A 31 7.48 8.11 -6.01
CA TRP A 31 6.85 7.65 -7.24
C TRP A 31 5.32 7.82 -7.24
N GLY A 32 4.73 8.34 -6.17
CA GLY A 32 3.34 8.78 -6.16
C GLY A 32 2.32 7.70 -5.79
N CYS A 33 2.71 6.68 -5.01
CA CYS A 33 1.78 5.68 -4.47
C CYS A 33 0.55 6.36 -3.82
N LYS A 34 -0.64 5.88 -4.17
CA LYS A 34 -1.92 6.50 -3.80
C LYS A 34 -2.54 5.90 -2.55
N GLU A 35 -2.29 4.63 -2.30
CA GLU A 35 -2.88 3.92 -1.17
C GLU A 35 -1.89 2.88 -0.62
N TYR A 36 -1.88 2.76 0.70
CA TYR A 36 -1.17 1.71 1.40
C TYR A 36 -2.14 0.86 2.19
N THR A 37 -1.96 -0.45 2.11
CA THR A 37 -2.53 -1.38 3.08
C THR A 37 -1.44 -1.80 4.08
N THR A 38 -1.82 -2.58 5.08
CA THR A 38 -0.89 -3.16 6.04
C THR A 38 -0.87 -4.67 5.92
N TYR A 39 0.32 -5.25 5.74
CA TYR A 39 0.53 -6.69 5.65
C TYR A 39 1.75 -7.07 6.48
N ASN A 40 1.68 -8.12 7.30
CA ASN A 40 2.74 -8.50 8.25
C ASN A 40 3.30 -7.29 9.05
N HIS A 41 2.44 -6.41 9.57
CA HIS A 41 2.85 -5.21 10.32
C HIS A 41 3.82 -4.28 9.55
N MET A 42 3.68 -4.19 8.22
CA MET A 42 4.45 -3.30 7.35
C MET A 42 3.52 -2.64 6.32
N TYR A 43 3.82 -1.40 5.91
CA TYR A 43 3.08 -0.72 4.86
C TYR A 43 3.36 -1.35 3.49
N PHE A 44 2.29 -1.69 2.76
CA PHE A 44 2.34 -2.28 1.42
C PHE A 44 1.65 -1.33 0.43
N PRO A 45 2.35 -0.83 -0.62
CA PRO A 45 1.73 0.01 -1.64
C PRO A 45 0.69 -0.79 -2.44
N VAL A 46 -0.49 -0.21 -2.68
CA VAL A 46 -1.60 -0.88 -3.38
C VAL A 46 -1.64 -0.51 -4.86
N TYR A 47 -1.57 0.78 -5.19
CA TYR A 47 -1.59 1.27 -6.58
C TYR A 47 -0.99 2.67 -6.70
N TYR A 48 -0.58 3.04 -7.91
CA TYR A 48 0.08 4.31 -8.25
C TYR A 48 -0.77 5.21 -9.16
N ASN A 49 -1.57 4.65 -10.06
CA ASN A 49 -2.53 5.41 -10.87
C ASN A 49 -3.96 5.13 -10.40
N THR A 50 -4.61 4.16 -11.04
CA THR A 50 -5.87 3.55 -10.62
C THR A 50 -5.72 2.03 -10.59
N PRO A 51 -6.54 1.29 -9.83
CA PRO A 51 -6.47 -0.17 -9.82
C PRO A 51 -6.62 -0.82 -11.20
N GLU A 52 -7.43 -0.22 -12.08
CA GLU A 52 -7.64 -0.73 -13.44
C GLU A 52 -6.44 -0.45 -14.36
N GLU A 53 -5.86 0.75 -14.31
CA GLU A 53 -4.67 1.07 -15.11
C GLU A 53 -3.46 0.25 -14.68
N ASP A 54 -3.23 0.13 -13.36
CA ASP A 54 -2.12 -0.68 -12.83
C ASP A 54 -2.30 -2.18 -13.17
N PHE A 55 -3.55 -2.67 -13.25
CA PHE A 55 -3.85 -4.02 -13.76
C PHE A 55 -3.44 -4.17 -15.23
N TRP A 56 -3.78 -3.23 -16.10
CA TRP A 56 -3.40 -3.30 -17.50
C TRP A 56 -1.90 -3.15 -17.72
N SER A 57 -1.20 -2.35 -16.91
CA SER A 57 0.27 -2.30 -16.92
C SER A 57 0.90 -3.61 -16.45
N LEU A 58 0.30 -4.32 -15.48
CA LEU A 58 0.76 -5.65 -15.08
C LEU A 58 0.62 -6.67 -16.23
N VAL A 59 -0.44 -6.57 -17.03
CA VAL A 59 -0.71 -7.51 -18.13
C VAL A 59 0.15 -7.21 -19.36
N ASN A 60 0.32 -5.94 -19.71
CA ASN A 60 0.88 -5.53 -21.00
C ASN A 60 2.31 -4.99 -20.92
N ASP A 61 2.77 -4.57 -19.73
CA ASP A 61 4.06 -3.90 -19.52
C ASP A 61 4.90 -4.62 -18.45
N VAL A 62 5.89 -3.93 -17.90
CA VAL A 62 6.71 -4.39 -16.78
C VAL A 62 6.47 -3.49 -15.57
N THR A 63 6.14 -4.11 -14.44
CA THR A 63 5.92 -3.42 -13.17
C THR A 63 6.98 -3.83 -12.14
N LEU A 64 7.45 -2.87 -11.33
CA LEU A 64 8.35 -3.13 -10.20
C LEU A 64 7.64 -2.84 -8.89
N TRP A 65 7.61 -3.81 -7.97
CA TRP A 65 6.84 -3.73 -6.73
C TRP A 65 7.72 -3.80 -5.50
N ASP A 66 7.37 -2.98 -4.50
CA ASP A 66 7.89 -3.15 -3.15
C ASP A 66 7.05 -4.18 -2.39
N VAL A 67 7.49 -5.44 -2.46
CA VAL A 67 6.90 -6.58 -1.74
C VAL A 67 7.68 -6.92 -0.46
N SER A 68 8.39 -5.96 0.14
CA SER A 68 9.17 -6.20 1.39
C SER A 68 8.34 -6.71 2.57
N VAL A 69 7.01 -6.59 2.47
CA VAL A 69 6.01 -7.10 3.42
C VAL A 69 5.91 -8.64 3.42
N GLU A 70 6.38 -9.30 2.37
CA GLU A 70 6.51 -10.75 2.29
C GLU A 70 7.71 -11.16 3.15
N ARG A 71 7.43 -11.42 4.43
CA ARG A 71 8.48 -11.68 5.42
C ARG A 71 8.85 -13.16 5.41
N GLN A 72 10.15 -13.41 5.36
CA GLN A 72 10.69 -14.75 5.47
C GLN A 72 10.62 -15.26 6.92
N VAL A 73 10.32 -16.55 7.06
CA VAL A 73 10.54 -17.31 8.29
C VAL A 73 11.66 -18.31 7.98
N GLU A 74 12.77 -18.18 8.68
CA GLU A 74 13.88 -19.13 8.59
C GLU A 74 13.70 -20.22 9.66
N ILE A 75 13.87 -21.48 9.27
CA ILE A 75 13.84 -22.64 10.17
C ILE A 75 15.19 -23.35 10.03
N THR A 76 15.88 -23.57 11.14
CA THR A 76 17.21 -24.17 11.19
C THR A 76 17.26 -25.32 12.19
N GLY A 77 18.19 -26.26 11.95
CA GLY A 77 18.36 -27.51 12.71
C GLY A 77 19.31 -28.47 11.99
#